data_AF-A0A1Z4RU36-F1
#
_entry.id   AF-A0A1Z4RU36-F1
#
_cell.length_a   1.000
_cell.length_b   1.000
_cell.length_c   1.000
_cell.angle_alpha   90.00
_cell.angle_beta   90.00
_cell.angle_gamma   90.00
#
_symmetry.space_group_name_H-M   'P 1'
#
loop_
_entity.id
_entity.type
_entity.pdbx_description
1 polymer ?
#
loop_
_entity_poly.entity_id
_entity_poly.type
_entity_poly.pdbx_seq_one_letter_code
_entity_poly.pdbx_strand_id
1 'polypeptide(L)'
;MDYKSQILTEIETLPTSLLPDVLGYIQALQPQVRVSKPVLTKKTQSPSDISNSVIIYTDGACTGNPGAGGYGAVIINGDRREELAKGYKRTTNNRMEMMAAIAALQSLADKSQVKIHSDSKYLVDAMGKGWAKKWQANGWRRNAKEMAKNPDLWQILLDLCKLHDVEFIWVKAHAGIAENERCDRLAVAAAHQSNLSEDDGYVNGG
;
A
#
# COMPACT_ATOMS: atom_id res chain seq x y z
N MET A 1 -7.27 21.41 -34.47
CA MET A 1 -8.73 21.20 -34.54
C MET A 1 -9.00 19.83 -33.92
N ASP A 2 -9.93 19.76 -32.96
CA ASP A 2 -10.23 18.56 -32.16
C ASP A 2 -11.02 17.53 -32.99
N TYR A 3 -10.69 16.24 -32.84
CA TYR A 3 -11.31 15.10 -33.52
C TYR A 3 -12.83 15.04 -33.27
N LYS A 4 -13.27 15.53 -32.10
CA LYS A 4 -14.68 15.66 -31.74
C LYS A 4 -15.42 16.68 -32.62
N SER A 5 -14.73 17.71 -33.09
CA SER A 5 -15.31 18.73 -33.97
C SER A 5 -15.44 18.23 -35.40
N GLN A 6 -14.57 17.31 -35.87
CA GLN A 6 -14.66 16.70 -37.20
C GLN A 6 -15.84 15.72 -37.32
N ILE A 7 -16.12 14.94 -36.27
CA ILE A 7 -17.24 13.96 -36.28
C ILE A 7 -18.61 14.65 -36.32
N LEU A 8 -18.75 15.79 -35.64
CA LEU A 8 -20.03 16.52 -35.60
C LEU A 8 -20.37 17.18 -36.95
N THR A 9 -19.36 17.61 -37.72
CA THR A 9 -19.58 18.18 -39.05
C THR A 9 -19.95 17.13 -40.10
N GLU A 10 -19.50 15.88 -39.96
CA GLU A 10 -19.91 14.79 -40.87
C GLU A 10 -21.37 14.37 -40.68
N ILE A 11 -21.90 14.42 -39.45
CA ILE A 11 -23.28 13.99 -39.14
C ILE A 11 -24.34 14.96 -39.70
N GLU A 12 -24.04 16.27 -39.75
CA GLU A 12 -24.98 17.30 -40.24
C GLU A 12 -25.11 17.34 -41.77
N THR A 13 -24.26 16.61 -42.50
CA THR A 13 -24.26 16.57 -43.98
C THR A 13 -24.93 15.32 -44.56
N LEU A 14 -25.47 14.44 -43.72
CA LEU A 14 -26.15 13.23 -44.17
C LEU A 14 -27.50 13.57 -44.84
N PRO A 15 -27.82 12.95 -45.99
CA PRO A 15 -29.06 13.21 -46.70
C PRO A 15 -30.29 12.80 -45.86
N THR A 16 -31.32 13.67 -45.85
CA THR A 16 -32.56 13.57 -45.06
C THR A 16 -33.35 12.26 -45.27
N SER A 17 -33.04 11.50 -46.32
CA SER A 17 -33.68 10.22 -46.66
C SER A 17 -33.29 9.04 -45.76
N LEU A 18 -32.30 9.19 -44.86
CA LEU A 18 -31.86 8.15 -43.91
C LEU A 18 -32.30 8.39 -42.46
N LEU A 19 -33.07 9.45 -42.19
CA LEU A 19 -33.53 9.79 -40.84
C LEU A 19 -34.59 8.86 -40.21
N PRO A 20 -35.42 8.09 -40.95
CA PRO A 20 -36.40 7.22 -40.31
C PRO A 20 -35.80 6.04 -39.53
N ASP A 21 -34.58 5.59 -39.86
CA ASP A 21 -33.99 4.37 -39.28
C ASP A 21 -32.99 4.63 -38.14
N VAL A 22 -32.53 5.88 -37.96
CA VAL A 22 -31.59 6.24 -36.89
C VAL A 22 -32.32 6.49 -35.56
N LEU A 23 -33.52 7.07 -35.59
CA LEU A 23 -34.30 7.31 -34.38
C LEU A 23 -34.79 6.01 -33.72
N GLY A 24 -35.18 5.02 -34.54
CA GLY A 24 -35.61 3.70 -34.05
C GLY A 24 -34.49 2.91 -33.37
N TYR A 25 -33.26 3.03 -33.88
CA TYR A 25 -32.08 2.38 -33.31
C TYR A 25 -31.67 3.02 -31.96
N ILE A 26 -31.76 4.35 -31.84
CA ILE A 26 -31.48 5.08 -30.59
C ILE A 26 -32.53 4.76 -29.51
N GLN A 27 -33.78 4.51 -29.89
CA GLN A 27 -34.87 4.20 -28.96
C GLN A 27 -34.86 2.72 -28.51
N ALA A 28 -34.32 1.81 -29.35
CA ALA A 28 -34.15 0.39 -29.01
C ALA A 28 -32.94 0.11 -28.10
N LEU A 29 -31.99 1.04 -27.97
CA LEU A 29 -30.81 0.92 -27.13
C LEU A 29 -30.95 1.53 -25.73
N GLN A 30 -32.14 2.01 -25.35
CA GLN A 30 -32.40 2.43 -23.96
C GLN A 30 -32.67 1.22 -23.06
N PRO A 31 -31.89 0.97 -22.00
CA PRO A 31 -32.17 -0.11 -21.06
C PRO A 31 -33.48 0.16 -20.30
N GLN A 32 -34.45 -0.74 -20.47
CA GLN A 32 -35.70 -0.77 -19.69
C GLN A 32 -35.41 -1.10 -18.22
N VAL A 33 -35.30 -0.08 -17.38
CA VAL A 33 -35.18 -0.24 -15.93
C VAL A 33 -36.56 -0.44 -15.33
N ARG A 34 -36.88 -1.68 -14.94
CA ARG A 34 -38.01 -1.97 -14.04
C ARG A 34 -37.68 -1.42 -12.65
N VAL A 35 -38.51 -0.51 -12.15
CA VAL A 35 -38.40 0.04 -10.79
C VAL A 35 -38.91 -1.00 -9.79
N SER A 36 -37.99 -1.68 -9.11
CA SER A 36 -38.25 -2.27 -7.80
C SER A 36 -37.75 -1.30 -6.73
N LYS A 37 -38.59 -1.00 -5.72
CA LYS A 37 -38.16 -0.25 -4.52
C LYS A 37 -37.14 -1.11 -3.77
N PRO A 38 -35.95 -0.58 -3.46
CA PRO A 38 -35.59 -0.53 -2.05
C PRO A 38 -34.74 0.70 -1.63
N VAL A 39 -35.05 1.17 -0.41
CA VAL A 39 -34.14 1.55 0.68
C VAL A 39 -32.96 2.50 0.40
N LEU A 40 -33.05 3.68 1.04
CA LEU A 40 -32.07 4.70 1.41
C LEU A 40 -30.59 4.53 0.94
N THR A 41 -30.23 5.49 0.08
CA THR A 41 -28.96 6.25 -0.02
C THR A 41 -27.66 5.54 -0.37
N LYS A 42 -27.34 5.50 -1.68
CA LYS A 42 -25.96 5.52 -2.20
C LYS A 42 -25.61 6.94 -2.65
N LYS A 43 -24.50 7.47 -2.12
CA LYS A 43 -23.85 8.70 -2.60
C LYS A 43 -23.15 8.35 -3.91
N THR A 44 -23.55 8.97 -5.02
CA THR A 44 -22.95 8.84 -6.34
C THR A 44 -21.56 9.48 -6.31
N GLN A 45 -20.49 8.71 -6.51
CA GLN A 45 -19.13 9.25 -6.62
C GLN A 45 -18.91 9.80 -8.03
N SER A 46 -18.43 11.04 -8.09
CA SER A 46 -18.06 11.76 -9.30
C SER A 46 -16.69 11.30 -9.84
N PRO A 47 -16.35 11.57 -11.12
CA PRO A 47 -15.09 11.15 -11.75
C PRO A 47 -13.83 11.88 -11.25
N SER A 48 -13.88 12.51 -10.07
CA SER A 48 -12.83 13.35 -9.49
C SER A 48 -12.13 12.75 -8.26
N ASP A 49 -12.51 11.54 -7.85
CA ASP A 49 -11.88 10.87 -6.71
C ASP A 49 -10.64 10.08 -7.19
N ILE A 50 -9.55 10.79 -7.54
CA ILE A 50 -8.23 10.18 -7.35
C ILE A 50 -8.15 9.96 -5.84
N SER A 51 -8.39 8.72 -5.40
CA SER A 51 -8.34 8.36 -3.99
C SER A 51 -7.02 8.88 -3.43
N ASN A 52 -7.11 9.80 -2.47
CA ASN A 52 -5.99 10.52 -1.86
C ASN A 52 -5.17 9.61 -0.93
N SER A 53 -4.88 8.38 -1.38
CA SER A 53 -4.20 7.34 -0.63
C SER A 53 -2.69 7.53 -0.72
N VAL A 54 -2.04 7.52 0.44
CA VAL A 54 -0.57 7.49 0.53
C VAL A 54 -0.09 6.12 0.10
N ILE A 55 0.83 6.08 -0.87
CA ILE A 55 1.46 4.84 -1.33
C ILE A 55 2.83 4.76 -0.68
N ILE A 56 3.11 3.64 -0.03
CA ILE A 56 4.37 3.39 0.64
C ILE A 56 4.97 2.11 0.07
N TYR A 57 6.25 2.17 -0.28
CA TYR A 57 7.06 1.00 -0.59
C TYR A 57 8.07 0.81 0.54
N THR A 58 8.34 -0.44 0.88
CA THR A 58 9.21 -0.79 2.02
C THR A 58 10.07 -1.99 1.70
N ASP A 59 11.30 -1.96 2.19
CA ASP A 59 12.23 -3.08 2.13
C ASP A 59 13.19 -3.06 3.32
N GLY A 60 13.75 -4.23 3.65
CA GLY A 60 14.71 -4.43 4.72
C GLY A 60 15.82 -5.38 4.29
N ALA A 61 17.06 -5.01 4.58
CA ALA A 61 18.24 -5.78 4.22
C ALA A 61 19.12 -6.01 5.44
N CYS A 62 19.82 -7.15 5.48
CA CYS A 62 20.88 -7.43 6.45
C CYS A 62 22.07 -8.10 5.78
N THR A 63 23.30 -7.74 6.17
CA THR A 63 24.53 -8.37 5.67
C THR A 63 24.78 -9.77 6.26
N GLY A 64 23.97 -10.16 7.24
CA GLY A 64 23.90 -11.48 7.86
C GLY A 64 22.63 -11.57 8.72
N ASN A 65 22.16 -12.77 9.08
CA ASN A 65 20.89 -12.94 9.81
C ASN A 65 21.06 -13.80 11.07
N PRO A 66 21.44 -13.21 12.23
CA PRO A 66 21.53 -11.77 12.51
C PRO A 66 22.83 -11.10 12.04
N GLY A 67 22.80 -9.78 11.87
CA GLY A 67 23.93 -8.98 11.38
C GLY A 67 23.60 -7.49 11.30
N ALA A 68 24.53 -6.69 10.74
CA ALA A 68 24.24 -5.30 10.44
C ALA A 68 23.10 -5.25 9.42
N GLY A 69 22.13 -4.37 9.64
CA GLY A 69 20.94 -4.28 8.82
C GLY A 69 20.48 -2.85 8.63
N GLY A 70 19.67 -2.64 7.62
CA GLY A 70 19.06 -1.36 7.34
C GLY A 70 17.69 -1.55 6.73
N TYR A 71 16.85 -0.53 6.88
CA TYR A 71 15.57 -0.46 6.17
C TYR A 71 15.56 0.71 5.20
N GLY A 72 14.71 0.59 4.18
CA GLY A 72 14.39 1.65 3.24
C GLY A 72 12.88 1.76 3.07
N ALA A 73 12.37 2.99 3.00
CA ALA A 73 10.98 3.25 2.64
C ALA A 73 10.89 4.42 1.67
N VAL A 74 9.99 4.30 0.70
CA VAL A 74 9.60 5.40 -0.21
C VAL A 74 8.13 5.69 0.00
N ILE A 75 7.81 6.95 0.32
CA ILE A 75 6.45 7.41 0.60
C ILE A 75 6.04 8.39 -0.51
N ILE A 76 4.87 8.15 -1.10
CA ILE A 76 4.29 8.96 -2.17
C ILE A 76 2.93 9.45 -1.68
N ASN A 77 2.79 10.77 -1.55
CA ASN A 77 1.57 11.43 -1.13
C ASN A 77 1.23 12.57 -2.10
N GLY A 78 0.35 12.31 -3.05
CA GLY A 78 0.13 13.18 -4.20
C GLY A 78 1.43 13.39 -4.98
N ASP A 79 1.82 14.65 -5.18
CA ASP A 79 3.07 15.01 -5.87
C ASP A 79 4.31 14.96 -4.97
N ARG A 80 4.15 14.70 -3.66
CA ARG A 80 5.25 14.63 -2.72
C ARG A 80 5.84 13.23 -2.66
N ARG A 81 7.16 13.15 -2.72
CA ARG A 81 7.94 11.92 -2.57
C ARG A 81 8.99 12.09 -1.48
N GLU A 82 8.98 11.18 -0.52
CA GLU A 82 9.91 11.14 0.59
C GLU A 82 10.61 9.78 0.66
N GLU A 83 11.88 9.76 1.06
CA GLU A 83 12.66 8.55 1.25
C GLU A 83 13.20 8.51 2.68
N LEU A 84 12.99 7.39 3.35
CA LEU A 84 13.50 7.12 4.70
C LEU A 84 14.46 5.95 4.65
N ALA A 85 15.55 6.04 5.41
CA ALA A 85 16.49 4.95 5.58
C ALA A 85 17.20 5.05 6.93
N LYS A 86 17.44 3.91 7.58
CA LYS A 86 18.21 3.85 8.83
C LYS A 86 18.88 2.50 9.01
N GLY A 87 20.11 2.53 9.52
CA GLY A 87 20.95 1.37 9.76
C GLY A 87 21.09 1.01 11.24
N TYR A 88 21.24 -0.28 11.51
CA TYR A 88 21.35 -0.90 12.83
C TYR A 88 22.52 -1.89 12.89
N LYS A 89 23.26 -1.89 14.00
CA LYS A 89 24.49 -2.68 14.16
C LYS A 89 24.25 -4.18 14.13
N ARG A 90 23.17 -4.64 14.77
CA ARG A 90 22.85 -6.06 14.89
C ARG A 90 21.34 -6.26 14.99
N THR A 91 20.76 -6.80 13.94
CA THR A 91 19.31 -7.04 13.81
C THR A 91 19.08 -8.24 12.87
N THR A 92 17.86 -8.42 12.36
CA THR A 92 17.47 -9.49 11.42
C THR A 92 16.69 -8.90 10.24
N ASN A 93 16.62 -9.63 9.12
CA ASN A 93 15.90 -9.15 7.93
C ASN A 93 14.44 -8.81 8.24
N ASN A 94 13.74 -9.72 8.91
CA ASN A 94 12.34 -9.52 9.28
C ASN A 94 12.14 -8.28 10.16
N ARG A 95 13.07 -7.96 11.05
CA ARG A 95 12.98 -6.74 11.87
C ARG A 95 13.15 -5.49 11.01
N MET A 96 14.07 -5.49 10.04
CA MET A 96 14.24 -4.37 9.11
C MET A 96 13.01 -4.16 8.21
N GLU A 97 12.43 -5.24 7.67
CA GLU A 97 11.18 -5.18 6.89
C GLU A 97 10.04 -4.55 7.71
N MET A 98 9.91 -4.94 8.99
CA MET A 98 8.91 -4.37 9.89
C MET A 98 9.20 -2.91 10.27
N MET A 99 10.47 -2.58 10.56
CA MET A 99 10.87 -1.21 10.89
C MET A 99 10.69 -0.25 9.73
N ALA A 100 10.85 -0.70 8.48
CA ALA A 100 10.54 0.09 7.29
C ALA A 100 9.09 0.58 7.29
N ALA A 101 8.15 -0.34 7.50
CA ALA A 101 6.72 -0.04 7.55
C ALA A 101 6.35 0.83 8.76
N ILE A 102 6.94 0.57 9.92
CA ILE A 102 6.74 1.37 11.13
C ILE A 102 7.22 2.81 10.92
N ALA A 103 8.45 2.99 10.44
CA ALA A 103 9.02 4.31 10.23
C ALA A 103 8.22 5.13 9.21
N ALA A 104 7.76 4.49 8.14
CA ALA A 104 6.97 5.14 7.12
C ALA A 104 5.56 5.53 7.60
N LEU A 105 4.94 4.73 8.47
CA LEU A 105 3.66 5.10 9.10
C LEU A 105 3.85 6.21 10.15
N GLN A 106 4.94 6.17 10.92
CA GLN A 106 5.25 7.19 11.93
C GLN A 106 5.54 8.57 11.35
N SER A 107 6.00 8.66 10.10
CA SER A 107 6.28 9.95 9.46
C SER A 107 5.01 10.65 8.94
N LEU A 108 3.87 9.95 8.90
CA LEU A 108 2.60 10.55 8.47
C LEU A 108 2.04 11.45 9.58
N ALA A 109 1.85 12.73 9.27
CA ALA A 109 1.37 13.71 10.24
C ALA A 109 -0.10 13.49 10.64
N ASP A 110 -0.92 13.08 9.67
CA ASP A 110 -2.37 12.96 9.82
C ASP A 110 -2.86 11.54 9.52
N LYS A 111 -4.03 11.22 10.08
CA LYS A 111 -4.76 10.00 9.71
C LYS A 111 -4.95 9.92 8.20
N SER A 112 -4.48 8.83 7.62
CA SER A 112 -4.36 8.65 6.17
C SER A 112 -4.88 7.28 5.75
N GLN A 113 -5.38 7.17 4.52
CA GLN A 113 -5.53 5.89 3.83
C GLN A 113 -4.20 5.53 3.21
N VAL A 114 -3.66 4.35 3.53
CA VAL A 114 -2.29 3.96 3.21
C VAL A 114 -2.28 2.61 2.52
N LYS A 115 -1.52 2.51 1.43
CA LYS A 115 -1.19 1.23 0.78
C LYS A 115 0.28 0.96 0.95
N ILE A 116 0.63 -0.07 1.72
CA ILE A 116 2.01 -0.50 1.94
C ILE A 116 2.31 -1.66 1.01
N HIS A 117 3.20 -1.43 0.05
CA HIS A 117 3.82 -2.43 -0.79
C HIS A 117 5.09 -2.97 -0.12
N SER A 118 5.14 -4.27 0.06
CA SER A 118 6.30 -4.97 0.63
C SER A 118 6.43 -6.36 0.02
N ASP A 119 7.66 -6.81 -0.21
CA ASP A 119 7.94 -8.19 -0.59
C ASP A 119 8.05 -9.14 0.62
N SER A 120 8.05 -8.59 1.84
CA SER A 120 7.97 -9.34 3.09
C SER A 120 6.61 -10.04 3.20
N LYS A 121 6.59 -11.29 2.77
CA LYS A 121 5.42 -12.15 2.96
C LYS A 121 5.07 -12.33 4.43
N TYR A 122 6.06 -12.33 5.32
CA TYR A 122 5.83 -12.43 6.76
C TYR A 122 5.05 -11.21 7.28
N LEU A 123 5.45 -10.00 6.90
CA LEU A 123 4.76 -8.77 7.25
C LEU A 123 3.33 -8.75 6.70
N VAL A 124 3.19 -8.95 5.39
CA VAL A 124 1.90 -8.83 4.70
C VAL A 124 0.91 -9.89 5.16
N ASP A 125 1.33 -11.16 5.29
CA ASP A 125 0.44 -12.22 5.75
C ASP A 125 0.03 -12.02 7.21
N ALA A 126 0.94 -11.61 8.10
CA ALA A 126 0.62 -11.45 9.51
C ALA A 126 -0.38 -10.31 9.76
N MET A 127 -0.30 -9.23 8.99
CA MET A 127 -1.25 -8.12 9.03
C MET A 127 -2.55 -8.45 8.30
N GLY A 128 -2.47 -8.87 7.03
CA GLY A 128 -3.63 -9.12 6.18
C GLY A 128 -4.49 -10.29 6.65
N LYS A 129 -3.88 -11.36 7.18
CA LYS A 129 -4.61 -12.53 7.71
C LYS A 129 -4.94 -12.40 9.20
N GLY A 130 -4.60 -11.28 9.82
CA GLY A 130 -4.89 -10.97 11.22
C GLY A 130 -4.14 -11.84 12.23
N TRP A 131 -2.98 -12.41 11.87
CA TRP A 131 -2.18 -13.21 12.80
C TRP A 131 -1.62 -12.35 13.94
N ALA A 132 -1.11 -11.15 13.63
CA ALA A 132 -0.56 -10.25 14.64
C ALA A 132 -1.60 -9.90 15.72
N LYS A 133 -2.85 -9.61 15.31
CA LYS A 133 -3.97 -9.36 16.23
C LYS A 133 -4.29 -10.59 17.11
N LYS A 134 -4.28 -11.79 16.52
CA LYS A 134 -4.50 -13.04 17.27
C LYS A 134 -3.38 -13.32 18.26
N TRP A 135 -2.12 -13.08 17.88
CA TRP A 135 -0.98 -13.23 18.78
C TRP A 135 -1.08 -12.24 19.94
N GLN A 136 -1.36 -10.97 19.67
CA GLN A 136 -1.55 -9.95 20.72
C GLN A 136 -2.64 -10.36 21.71
N ALA A 137 -3.80 -10.81 21.24
CA ALA A 137 -4.90 -11.27 22.08
C ALA A 137 -4.54 -12.53 22.92
N ASN A 138 -3.59 -13.33 22.46
CA ASN A 138 -3.12 -14.54 23.13
C ASN A 138 -1.78 -14.34 23.86
N GLY A 139 -1.50 -13.12 24.34
CA GLY A 139 -0.27 -12.81 25.08
C GLY A 139 1.00 -13.05 24.25
N TRP A 140 0.97 -12.71 22.98
CA TRP A 140 2.02 -12.92 21.98
C TRP A 140 2.41 -14.38 21.73
N ARG A 141 1.53 -15.34 22.03
CA ARG A 141 1.75 -16.76 21.68
C ARG A 141 1.33 -17.04 20.25
N ARG A 142 2.25 -17.59 19.45
CA ARG A 142 1.97 -18.07 18.09
C ARG A 142 1.19 -19.38 18.13
N ASN A 143 1.55 -20.26 19.05
CA ASN A 143 0.85 -21.51 19.36
C ASN A 143 1.15 -21.92 20.82
N ALA A 144 0.73 -23.12 21.21
CA ALA A 144 0.91 -23.61 22.59
C ALA A 144 2.38 -23.68 23.06
N LYS A 145 3.34 -23.84 22.13
CA LYS A 145 4.76 -24.06 22.44
C LYS A 145 5.64 -22.86 22.11
N GLU A 146 5.20 -21.97 21.23
CA GLU A 146 6.04 -20.94 20.65
C GLU A 146 5.44 -19.53 20.79
N MET A 147 6.29 -18.59 21.16
CA MET A 147 5.99 -17.16 21.11
C MET A 147 6.04 -16.67 19.66
N ALA A 148 5.25 -15.64 19.35
CA ALA A 148 5.42 -14.86 18.14
C ALA A 148 6.77 -14.13 18.22
N LYS A 149 7.48 -14.07 17.09
CA LYS A 149 8.73 -13.32 16.99
C LYS A 149 8.43 -11.82 16.86
N ASN A 150 9.32 -10.99 17.38
CA ASN A 150 9.26 -9.52 17.31
C ASN A 150 7.94 -8.91 17.85
N PRO A 151 7.45 -9.34 19.03
CA PRO A 151 6.21 -8.82 19.60
C PRO A 151 6.27 -7.30 19.86
N ASP A 152 7.46 -6.77 20.13
CA ASP A 152 7.76 -5.35 20.27
C ASP A 152 7.38 -4.56 19.01
N LEU A 153 7.81 -5.01 17.83
CA LEU A 153 7.51 -4.35 16.56
C LEU A 153 6.05 -4.56 16.15
N TRP A 154 5.49 -5.74 16.42
CA TRP A 154 4.08 -6.00 16.14
C TRP A 154 3.14 -5.09 16.95
N GLN A 155 3.45 -4.86 18.21
CA GLN A 155 2.67 -3.96 19.06
C GLN A 155 2.61 -2.56 18.44
N ILE A 156 3.77 -2.00 18.06
CA ILE A 156 3.87 -0.67 17.45
C ILE A 156 3.09 -0.62 16.13
N LEU A 157 3.26 -1.62 15.25
CA LEU A 157 2.60 -1.63 13.95
C LEU A 157 1.07 -1.72 14.10
N LEU A 158 0.58 -2.56 15.02
CA LEU A 158 -0.86 -2.65 15.31
C LEU A 158 -1.43 -1.34 15.85
N ASP A 159 -0.68 -0.61 16.66
CA ASP A 159 -1.12 0.69 17.19
C ASP A 159 -1.15 1.76 16.08
N LEU A 160 -0.16 1.79 15.18
CA LEU A 160 -0.18 2.66 14.00
C LEU A 160 -1.35 2.34 13.07
N CYS A 161 -1.69 1.06 12.89
CA CYS A 161 -2.86 0.64 12.11
C CYS A 161 -4.21 0.95 12.80
N LYS A 162 -4.23 1.44 14.04
CA LYS A 162 -5.44 2.06 14.64
C LYS A 162 -5.56 3.54 14.26
N LEU A 163 -4.42 4.20 14.02
CA LEU A 163 -4.35 5.61 13.64
C LEU A 163 -4.63 5.81 12.15
N HIS A 164 -4.08 4.95 11.29
CA HIS A 164 -4.23 4.99 9.83
C HIS A 164 -5.12 3.84 9.32
N ASP A 165 -5.74 4.03 8.16
CA ASP A 165 -6.44 2.96 7.44
C ASP A 165 -5.44 2.31 6.46
N VAL A 166 -4.89 1.16 6.84
CA VAL A 166 -3.71 0.57 6.17
C VAL A 166 -4.07 -0.73 5.46
N GLU A 167 -3.80 -0.77 4.16
CA GLU A 167 -3.81 -1.96 3.33
C GLU A 167 -2.37 -2.44 3.09
N PHE A 168 -2.10 -3.73 3.33
CA PHE A 168 -0.80 -4.35 3.03
C PHE A 168 -0.90 -5.16 1.74
N ILE A 169 -0.03 -4.84 0.78
CA ILE A 169 -0.01 -5.42 -0.56
C ILE A 169 1.32 -6.15 -0.74
N TRP A 170 1.24 -7.46 -0.94
CA TRP A 170 2.43 -8.25 -1.23
C TRP A 170 2.87 -8.02 -2.67
N VAL A 171 4.13 -7.67 -2.86
CA VAL A 171 4.78 -7.59 -4.16
C VAL A 171 5.84 -8.68 -4.27
N LYS A 172 6.12 -9.12 -5.49
CA LYS A 172 7.20 -10.07 -5.71
C LYS A 172 8.53 -9.33 -5.66
N ALA A 173 9.47 -9.82 -4.85
CA ALA A 173 10.85 -9.32 -4.83
C ALA A 173 11.45 -9.32 -6.25
N HIS A 174 12.20 -8.27 -6.58
CA HIS A 174 12.89 -8.09 -7.88
C HIS A 174 11.96 -8.19 -9.10
N ALA A 175 10.70 -7.76 -8.98
CA ALA A 175 9.75 -7.76 -10.10
C ALA A 175 9.86 -6.53 -11.03
N GLY A 176 10.91 -5.72 -10.92
CA GLY A 176 11.06 -4.49 -11.72
C GLY A 176 10.26 -3.29 -11.20
N ILE A 177 9.77 -3.33 -9.95
CA ILE A 177 9.06 -2.20 -9.34
C ILE A 177 10.11 -1.20 -8.85
N ALA A 178 10.21 -0.07 -9.55
CA ALA A 178 11.25 0.93 -9.34
C ALA A 178 11.35 1.42 -7.89
N GLU A 179 10.22 1.59 -7.22
CA GLU A 179 10.14 2.05 -5.83
C GLU A 179 10.58 0.98 -4.84
N ASN A 180 10.27 -0.29 -5.08
CA ASN A 180 10.75 -1.38 -4.24
C ASN A 180 12.26 -1.56 -4.39
N GLU A 181 12.77 -1.50 -5.61
CA GLU A 181 14.23 -1.53 -5.86
C GLU A 181 14.94 -0.32 -5.26
N ARG A 182 14.26 0.83 -5.17
CA ARG A 182 14.80 1.99 -4.46
C ARG A 182 14.87 1.71 -2.95
N CYS A 183 13.86 1.07 -2.37
CA CYS A 183 13.87 0.67 -0.97
C CYS A 183 15.02 -0.31 -0.67
N ASP A 184 15.25 -1.32 -1.52
CA ASP A 184 16.39 -2.25 -1.41
C ASP A 184 17.72 -1.48 -1.36
N ARG A 185 17.95 -0.58 -2.32
CA ARG A 185 19.17 0.24 -2.36
C ARG A 185 19.34 1.10 -1.11
N LEU A 186 18.26 1.69 -0.60
CA LEU A 186 18.27 2.48 0.63
C LEU A 186 18.61 1.62 1.85
N ALA A 187 18.00 0.43 1.96
CA ALA A 187 18.21 -0.52 3.04
C ALA A 187 19.67 -1.02 3.07
N VAL A 188 20.19 -1.44 1.91
CA VAL A 188 21.59 -1.88 1.77
C VAL A 188 22.55 -0.75 2.10
N ALA A 189 22.34 0.44 1.54
CA ALA A 189 23.19 1.60 1.83
C ALA A 189 23.19 1.94 3.33
N ALA A 190 22.04 1.88 3.99
CA ALA A 190 21.90 2.14 5.42
C ALA A 190 22.62 1.08 6.27
N ALA A 191 22.56 -0.20 5.89
CA ALA A 191 23.25 -1.29 6.59
C ALA A 191 24.79 -1.15 6.58
N HIS A 192 25.34 -0.42 5.60
CA HIS A 192 26.79 -0.20 5.43
C HIS A 192 27.29 1.14 6.00
N GLN A 193 26.44 1.94 6.63
CA GLN A 193 26.87 3.20 7.26
C GLN A 193 27.81 2.92 8.45
N SER A 194 28.70 3.88 8.76
CA SER A 194 29.65 3.74 9.87
C SER A 194 29.04 4.05 11.25
N ASN A 195 27.92 4.79 11.29
CA ASN A 195 27.26 5.28 12.50
C ASN A 195 25.94 4.55 12.78
N LEU A 196 25.95 3.22 12.73
CA LEU A 196 24.76 2.39 12.94
C LEU A 196 24.21 2.52 14.38
N SER A 197 22.89 2.55 14.50
CA SER A 197 22.17 2.56 15.78
C SER A 197 22.09 1.16 16.41
N GLU A 198 21.78 1.07 17.70
CA GLU A 198 21.41 -0.22 18.31
C GLU A 198 19.95 -0.57 18.00
N ASP A 199 19.65 -1.86 17.83
CA ASP A 199 18.28 -2.37 17.80
C ASP A 199 17.95 -2.91 19.19
N ASP A 200 17.46 -2.03 20.07
CA ASP A 200 17.22 -2.36 21.48
C ASP A 200 16.22 -3.52 21.65
N GLY A 201 15.24 -3.66 20.76
CA GLY A 201 14.27 -4.76 20.81
C GLY A 201 14.90 -6.11 20.42
N TYR A 202 15.93 -6.09 19.57
CA TYR A 202 16.73 -7.29 19.28
C TYR A 202 17.72 -7.60 20.41
N VAL A 203 18.45 -6.58 20.90
CA VAL A 203 19.51 -6.74 21.91
C VAL A 203 18.95 -7.20 23.25
N ASN A 204 17.79 -6.66 23.66
CA ASN A 204 17.19 -6.97 24.96
C ASN A 204 16.25 -8.20 24.94
N GLY A 205 16.17 -8.93 23.82
CA GLY A 205 15.49 -10.23 23.73
C GLY A 205 13.96 -10.17 23.74
N GLY A 206 13.38 -9.46 22.76
CA GLY A 206 11.93 -9.49 22.50
C GLY A 206 11.34 -10.88 22.31
#